data_AF-A0A1E4NL64-F1
#
_entry.id   AF-A0A1E4NL64-F1
#
_cell.length_a   1.000
_cell.length_b   1.000
_cell.length_c   1.000
_cell.angle_alpha   90.00
_cell.angle_beta   90.00
_cell.angle_gamma   90.00
#
_symmetry.space_group_name_H-M   'P 1'
#
loop_
_entity.id
_entity.type
_entity.pdbx_description
1 polymer ?
#
loop_
_entity_poly.entity_id
_entity_poly.type
_entity_poly.pdbx_seq_one_letter_code
_entity_poly.pdbx_strand_id
1 'polypeptide(L)'
;MQISRSNPSSIRWPREVARAIRICALGGVLTLAALAASAQQVAPRLTGAMVIADLAKVQQAVKARGDGTQDADLQAVDGQLQRMGANLRKMLGDDSNKPVATIDKDVRDAAIRAEAAAKRVQAWLDASATACTRDETGAMLAALTATLEQLSADTSSQKAPLPVIDGVETLDQRPLFVLGKQDAVPKFVLTGANLVDAQCANPEVTVVGADGKLVGTQPQLVAAQPGRVELQWPGAANLAPGAYTLRLAAERKGFLFGCTSQPPAVAVLQVAPQQHFKVSYALIATCEGQSAPVSLASATVSITGRDQTVTRSVDVSACGTPASYTLTAAAGEAPGQETKMGPVTQGPDAGITSGLGNGLTISWDPSLHQLLVRSGTRTCKGVY
;
A
#
# COMPACT_ATOMS: atom_id res chain seq x y z
N MET A 1 64.55 -2.56 -17.14
CA MET A 1 64.26 -3.17 -18.45
C MET A 1 62.75 -3.07 -18.66
N GLN A 2 62.33 -2.09 -19.46
CA GLN A 2 60.92 -1.80 -19.75
C GLN A 2 60.36 -2.85 -20.72
N ILE A 3 59.13 -3.31 -20.50
CA ILE A 3 58.32 -3.93 -21.54
C ILE A 3 57.01 -3.16 -21.66
N SER A 4 56.76 -2.77 -22.90
CA SER A 4 55.79 -1.82 -23.41
C SER A 4 54.47 -2.51 -23.78
N ARG A 5 53.41 -1.69 -23.87
CA ARG A 5 52.08 -1.99 -24.41
C ARG A 5 52.12 -2.55 -25.84
N SER A 6 51.16 -3.41 -26.19
CA SER A 6 50.36 -3.29 -27.43
C SER A 6 49.24 -4.34 -27.48
N ASN A 7 48.05 -3.88 -27.87
CA ASN A 7 46.98 -4.65 -28.51
C ASN A 7 47.17 -4.43 -30.03
N PRO A 8 46.86 -5.35 -30.97
CA PRO A 8 45.52 -5.29 -31.58
C PRO A 8 44.98 -6.56 -32.31
N SER A 9 43.65 -6.58 -32.49
CA SER A 9 42.85 -6.89 -33.70
C SER A 9 42.86 -8.25 -34.45
N SER A 10 41.62 -8.68 -34.72
CA SER A 10 41.06 -9.23 -35.98
C SER A 10 41.26 -10.71 -36.35
N ILE A 11 40.13 -11.42 -36.50
CA ILE A 11 40.04 -12.63 -37.33
C ILE A 11 38.91 -12.41 -38.35
N ARG A 12 39.29 -12.39 -39.63
CA ARG A 12 38.44 -12.40 -40.83
C ARG A 12 38.37 -13.82 -41.40
N TRP A 13 37.23 -14.11 -42.01
CA TRP A 13 36.91 -15.28 -42.85
C TRP A 13 37.73 -15.35 -44.15
N PRO A 14 37.86 -16.57 -44.72
CA PRO A 14 37.74 -16.80 -46.18
C PRO A 14 36.62 -17.83 -46.45
N ARG A 15 35.58 -17.54 -47.26
CA ARG A 15 35.46 -17.61 -48.73
C ARG A 15 35.97 -18.92 -49.34
N GLU A 16 35.06 -19.73 -49.90
CA GLU A 16 35.11 -20.28 -51.27
C GLU A 16 33.73 -20.80 -51.76
N VAL A 17 33.29 -20.23 -52.90
CA VAL A 17 32.63 -20.82 -54.11
C VAL A 17 31.29 -21.59 -53.93
N ALA A 18 30.08 -21.15 -54.33
CA ALA A 18 29.50 -20.55 -55.55
C ALA A 18 29.08 -21.51 -56.70
N ARG A 19 27.80 -21.38 -57.11
CA ARG A 19 27.05 -21.84 -58.32
C ARG A 19 26.19 -23.11 -58.17
N ALA A 20 24.85 -23.09 -58.24
CA ALA A 20 23.84 -22.50 -59.15
C ALA A 20 23.34 -23.46 -60.25
N ILE A 21 22.07 -23.90 -60.13
CA ILE A 21 21.20 -24.41 -61.23
C ILE A 21 19.76 -23.93 -60.89
N ARG A 22 19.31 -22.81 -61.46
CA ARG A 22 18.41 -22.65 -62.64
C ARG A 22 16.99 -23.24 -62.48
N ILE A 23 16.09 -22.36 -62.05
CA ILE A 23 14.80 -21.96 -62.66
C ILE A 23 14.25 -22.89 -63.78
N CYS A 24 13.11 -23.53 -63.49
CA CYS A 24 11.95 -23.74 -64.36
C CYS A 24 10.73 -23.29 -63.52
N ALA A 25 10.18 -22.09 -63.72
CA ALA A 25 9.10 -21.76 -64.65
C ALA A 25 7.75 -22.45 -64.34
N LEU A 26 6.82 -21.61 -63.87
CA LEU A 26 5.36 -21.66 -64.03
C LEU A 26 4.53 -22.65 -63.19
N GLY A 27 3.78 -22.08 -62.25
CA GLY A 27 2.49 -22.62 -61.79
C GLY A 27 2.38 -22.83 -60.27
N GLY A 28 1.60 -21.98 -59.60
CA GLY A 28 1.11 -22.27 -58.25
C GLY A 28 1.45 -21.23 -57.19
N VAL A 29 0.66 -20.16 -57.15
CA VAL A 29 0.50 -19.33 -55.95
C VAL A 29 -0.12 -20.21 -54.87
N LEU A 30 0.61 -20.46 -53.78
CA LEU A 30 0.04 -20.93 -52.50
C LEU A 30 0.95 -20.43 -51.37
N THR A 31 0.69 -19.20 -50.93
CA THR A 31 1.16 -18.65 -49.66
C THR A 31 0.61 -19.49 -48.51
N LEU A 32 1.42 -20.37 -47.93
CA LEU A 32 1.21 -20.90 -46.59
C LEU A 32 1.56 -19.81 -45.57
N ALA A 33 0.62 -18.88 -45.39
CA ALA A 33 0.59 -18.05 -44.19
C ALA A 33 0.18 -18.96 -43.03
N ALA A 34 1.14 -19.35 -42.21
CA ALA A 34 0.89 -20.02 -40.95
C ALA A 34 0.05 -19.10 -40.06
N LEU A 35 -1.25 -19.42 -39.95
CA LEU A 35 -2.15 -18.90 -38.94
C LEU A 35 -1.63 -19.39 -37.57
N ALA A 36 -0.78 -18.58 -36.92
CA ALA A 36 -0.63 -18.66 -35.48
C ALA A 36 -1.94 -18.13 -34.88
N ALA A 37 -2.91 -19.03 -34.72
CA ALA A 37 -4.07 -18.78 -33.89
C ALA A 37 -3.54 -18.53 -32.47
N SER A 38 -3.57 -17.27 -32.04
CA SER A 38 -3.41 -16.89 -30.66
C SER A 38 -4.53 -17.57 -29.88
N ALA A 39 -4.21 -18.68 -29.22
CA ALA A 39 -5.06 -19.24 -28.19
C ALA A 39 -5.19 -18.16 -27.10
N GLN A 40 -6.28 -17.39 -27.13
CA GLN A 40 -6.72 -16.62 -25.98
C GLN A 40 -6.96 -17.65 -24.87
N GLN A 41 -6.00 -17.79 -23.95
CA GLN A 41 -6.21 -18.53 -22.72
C GLN A 41 -7.36 -17.84 -21.99
N VAL A 42 -8.55 -18.41 -22.11
CA VAL A 42 -9.71 -18.04 -21.32
C VAL A 42 -9.29 -18.25 -19.87
N ALA A 43 -9.21 -17.16 -19.09
CA ALA A 43 -8.89 -17.24 -17.68
C ALA A 43 -9.82 -18.26 -17.01
N PRO A 44 -9.30 -19.14 -16.13
CA PRO A 44 -10.12 -20.13 -15.46
C PRO A 44 -11.29 -19.45 -14.73
N ARG A 45 -12.51 -19.96 -14.94
CA ARG A 45 -13.70 -19.46 -14.25
C ARG A 45 -13.56 -19.76 -12.77
N LEU A 46 -13.90 -18.79 -11.91
CA LEU A 46 -13.89 -18.97 -10.46
C LEU A 46 -14.76 -20.16 -10.04
N THR A 47 -14.19 -21.09 -9.27
CA THR A 47 -14.89 -22.24 -8.67
C THR A 47 -14.82 -22.17 -7.15
N GLY A 48 -15.73 -22.87 -6.47
CA GLY A 48 -15.70 -22.96 -5.01
C GLY A 48 -14.40 -23.59 -4.47
N ALA A 49 -13.86 -24.58 -5.18
CA ALA A 49 -12.59 -25.22 -4.85
C ALA A 49 -11.40 -24.24 -4.92
N MET A 50 -11.37 -23.34 -5.91
CA MET A 50 -10.36 -22.28 -5.99
C MET A 50 -10.44 -21.34 -4.79
N VAL A 51 -11.64 -20.86 -4.45
CA VAL A 51 -11.84 -19.98 -3.28
C VAL A 51 -11.41 -20.66 -1.98
N ILE A 52 -11.76 -21.94 -1.80
CA ILE A 52 -11.32 -22.72 -0.63
C ILE A 52 -9.79 -22.84 -0.57
N ALA A 53 -9.14 -23.06 -1.71
CA ALA A 53 -7.68 -23.14 -1.79
C ALA A 53 -7.02 -21.78 -1.47
N ASP A 54 -7.58 -20.68 -1.99
CA ASP A 54 -7.08 -19.33 -1.71
C ASP A 54 -7.22 -18.97 -0.23
N LEU A 55 -8.37 -19.27 0.40
CA LEU A 55 -8.56 -19.12 1.84
C LEU A 55 -7.50 -19.91 2.63
N ALA A 56 -7.27 -21.17 2.28
CA ALA A 56 -6.29 -22.01 2.97
C ALA A 56 -4.85 -21.48 2.80
N LYS A 57 -4.51 -21.00 1.59
CA LYS A 57 -3.22 -20.40 1.30
C LYS A 57 -2.97 -19.15 2.15
N VAL A 58 -3.91 -18.20 2.16
CA VAL A 58 -3.74 -16.97 2.96
C VAL A 58 -3.80 -17.25 4.46
N GLN A 59 -4.61 -18.23 4.88
CA GLN A 59 -4.64 -18.69 6.27
C GLN A 59 -3.28 -19.22 6.73
N GLN A 60 -2.63 -20.07 5.93
CA GLN A 60 -1.29 -20.57 6.24
C GLN A 60 -0.25 -19.45 6.32
N ALA A 61 -0.32 -18.46 5.43
CA ALA A 61 0.57 -17.31 5.47
C ALA A 61 0.34 -16.40 6.70
N VAL A 62 -0.91 -16.23 7.14
CA VAL A 62 -1.25 -15.54 8.40
C VAL A 62 -0.70 -16.30 9.61
N LYS A 63 -0.81 -17.63 9.65
CA LYS A 63 -0.22 -18.46 10.71
C LYS A 63 1.30 -18.29 10.77
N ALA A 64 1.97 -18.38 9.63
CA ALA A 64 3.42 -18.19 9.54
C ALA A 64 3.88 -16.79 10.01
N ARG A 65 3.04 -15.75 9.84
CA ARG A 65 3.27 -14.41 10.39
C ARG A 65 3.11 -14.35 11.91
N GLY A 66 2.20 -15.15 12.45
CA GLY A 66 1.87 -15.20 13.87
C GLY A 66 2.75 -16.17 14.69
N ASP A 67 3.54 -17.03 14.04
CA ASP A 67 4.37 -18.04 14.72
C ASP A 67 5.30 -17.39 15.77
N GLY A 68 5.08 -17.75 17.04
CA GLY A 68 5.82 -17.20 18.18
C GLY A 68 5.25 -15.90 18.78
N THR A 69 4.11 -15.41 18.28
CA THR A 69 3.41 -14.22 18.79
C THR A 69 2.02 -14.57 19.33
N GLN A 70 1.59 -13.94 20.43
CA GLN A 70 0.23 -14.05 20.97
C GLN A 70 -0.65 -12.89 20.46
N ASP A 71 -0.57 -12.58 19.16
CA ASP A 71 -1.35 -11.50 18.57
C ASP A 71 -2.81 -11.94 18.38
N ALA A 72 -3.72 -11.36 19.17
CA ALA A 72 -5.14 -11.70 19.17
C ALA A 72 -5.83 -11.38 17.83
N ASP A 73 -5.39 -10.34 17.12
CA ASP A 73 -5.99 -9.97 15.85
C ASP A 73 -5.60 -10.95 14.74
N LEU A 74 -4.34 -11.42 14.72
CA LEU A 74 -3.93 -12.48 13.78
C LEU A 74 -4.69 -13.79 14.05
N GLN A 75 -4.93 -14.13 15.31
CA GLN A 75 -5.76 -15.28 15.68
C GLN A 75 -7.22 -15.11 15.26
N ALA A 76 -7.78 -13.90 15.38
CA ALA A 76 -9.13 -13.59 14.92
C ALA A 76 -9.25 -13.74 13.39
N VAL A 77 -8.27 -13.23 12.63
CA VAL A 77 -8.19 -13.39 11.17
C VAL A 77 -8.10 -14.88 10.80
N ASP A 78 -7.21 -15.64 11.42
CA ASP A 78 -7.06 -17.09 11.19
C ASP A 78 -8.38 -17.85 11.43
N GLY A 79 -9.00 -17.64 12.59
CA GLY A 79 -10.25 -18.27 12.96
C GLY A 79 -11.39 -17.91 12.01
N GLN A 80 -11.42 -16.67 11.51
CA GLN A 80 -12.42 -16.24 10.55
C GLN A 80 -12.27 -16.92 9.19
N LEU A 81 -11.05 -16.97 8.65
CA LEU A 81 -10.76 -17.66 7.40
C LEU A 81 -11.10 -19.15 7.48
N GLN A 82 -10.79 -19.78 8.61
CA GLN A 82 -11.17 -21.16 8.87
C GLN A 82 -12.69 -21.37 8.82
N ARG A 83 -13.45 -20.51 9.50
CA ARG A 83 -14.92 -20.58 9.54
C ARG A 83 -15.52 -20.40 8.14
N MET A 84 -15.07 -19.40 7.40
CA MET A 84 -15.54 -19.14 6.03
C MET A 84 -15.25 -20.34 5.12
N GLY A 85 -14.03 -20.90 5.17
CA GLY A 85 -13.66 -22.06 4.38
C GLY A 85 -14.41 -23.33 4.78
N ALA A 86 -14.66 -23.56 6.07
CA ALA A 86 -15.45 -24.70 6.53
C ALA A 86 -16.92 -24.60 6.12
N ASN A 87 -17.51 -23.40 6.27
CA ASN A 87 -18.89 -23.15 5.85
C ASN A 87 -19.05 -23.32 4.34
N LEU A 88 -18.14 -22.73 3.55
CA LEU A 88 -18.18 -22.83 2.08
C LEU A 88 -18.04 -24.29 1.60
N ARG A 89 -17.14 -25.08 2.19
CA ARG A 89 -17.04 -26.53 1.91
C ARG A 89 -18.36 -27.25 2.18
N LYS A 90 -19.00 -26.97 3.32
CA LYS A 90 -20.28 -27.57 3.70
C LYS A 90 -21.40 -27.20 2.70
N MET A 91 -21.44 -25.93 2.28
CA MET A 91 -22.46 -25.44 1.33
C MET A 91 -22.27 -25.98 -0.08
N LEU A 92 -21.02 -26.14 -0.54
CA LEU A 92 -20.72 -26.64 -1.89
C LEU A 92 -20.97 -28.13 -2.03
N GLY A 93 -20.64 -28.95 -1.02
CA GLY A 93 -20.67 -30.41 -1.17
C GLY A 93 -19.93 -30.86 -2.43
N ASP A 94 -20.60 -31.64 -3.28
CA ASP A 94 -20.04 -32.17 -4.53
C ASP A 94 -19.90 -31.11 -5.65
N ASP A 95 -20.48 -29.91 -5.47
CA ASP A 95 -20.48 -28.84 -6.47
C ASP A 95 -19.25 -27.94 -6.44
N SER A 96 -18.24 -28.29 -5.63
CA SER A 96 -17.02 -27.49 -5.43
C SER A 96 -16.28 -27.12 -6.73
N ASN A 97 -16.35 -27.96 -7.76
CA ASN A 97 -15.70 -27.73 -9.05
C ASN A 97 -16.58 -27.00 -10.08
N LYS A 98 -17.85 -26.75 -9.78
CA LYS A 98 -18.73 -25.98 -10.67
C LYS A 98 -18.33 -24.49 -10.64
N PRO A 99 -18.46 -23.76 -11.77
CA PRO A 99 -18.28 -22.32 -11.76
C PRO A 99 -19.23 -21.64 -10.77
N VAL A 100 -18.74 -20.69 -9.98
CA VAL A 100 -19.51 -19.93 -8.97
C VAL A 100 -20.71 -19.20 -9.61
N ALA A 101 -20.60 -18.82 -10.89
CA ALA A 101 -21.70 -18.21 -11.63
C ALA A 101 -22.89 -19.17 -11.86
N THR A 102 -22.69 -20.49 -11.73
CA THR A 102 -23.68 -21.54 -12.09
C THR A 102 -24.29 -22.26 -10.89
N ILE A 103 -23.76 -22.07 -9.69
CA ILE A 103 -24.27 -22.70 -8.46
C ILE A 103 -25.43 -21.90 -7.84
N ASP A 104 -26.06 -22.50 -6.83
CA ASP A 104 -27.16 -21.89 -6.07
C ASP A 104 -26.76 -20.56 -5.42
N LYS A 105 -27.75 -19.70 -5.24
CA LYS A 105 -27.52 -18.29 -4.87
C LYS A 105 -26.77 -18.13 -3.56
N ASP A 106 -27.17 -18.85 -2.52
CA ASP A 106 -26.55 -18.70 -1.20
C ASP A 106 -25.10 -19.17 -1.22
N VAL A 107 -24.82 -20.25 -1.95
CA VAL A 107 -23.47 -20.79 -2.13
C VAL A 107 -22.59 -19.84 -2.94
N ARG A 108 -23.15 -19.22 -4.00
CA ARG A 108 -22.48 -18.19 -4.79
C ARG A 108 -22.15 -16.97 -3.95
N ASP A 109 -23.10 -16.45 -3.17
CA ASP A 109 -22.89 -15.27 -2.34
C ASP A 109 -21.84 -15.55 -1.25
N ALA A 110 -21.86 -16.74 -0.64
CA ALA A 110 -20.84 -17.18 0.30
C ALA A 110 -19.45 -17.30 -0.37
N ALA A 111 -19.38 -17.83 -1.59
CA ALA A 111 -18.13 -17.95 -2.35
C ALA A 111 -17.53 -16.57 -2.69
N ILE A 112 -18.34 -15.61 -3.13
CA ILE A 112 -17.88 -14.25 -3.46
C ILE A 112 -17.36 -13.52 -2.21
N ARG A 113 -18.06 -13.62 -1.06
CA ARG A 113 -17.56 -13.03 0.19
C ARG A 113 -16.26 -13.67 0.67
N ALA A 114 -16.14 -14.99 0.52
CA ALA A 114 -14.94 -15.71 0.90
C ALA A 114 -13.75 -15.41 -0.04
N GLU A 115 -14.00 -15.22 -1.33
CA GLU A 115 -13.00 -14.71 -2.27
C GLU A 115 -12.55 -13.30 -1.89
N ALA A 116 -13.48 -12.40 -1.56
CA ALA A 116 -13.17 -11.05 -1.11
C ALA A 116 -12.32 -11.05 0.18
N ALA A 117 -12.63 -11.93 1.13
CA ALA A 117 -11.82 -12.12 2.33
C ALA A 117 -10.39 -12.58 1.97
N ALA A 118 -10.25 -13.58 1.09
CA ALA A 118 -8.95 -14.06 0.66
C ALA A 118 -8.12 -12.95 -0.02
N LYS A 119 -8.73 -12.17 -0.92
CA LYS A 119 -8.08 -11.01 -1.58
C LYS A 119 -7.62 -9.95 -0.58
N ARG A 120 -8.47 -9.57 0.38
CA ARG A 120 -8.11 -8.57 1.40
C ARG A 120 -6.96 -9.04 2.29
N VAL A 121 -6.94 -10.31 2.69
CA VAL A 121 -5.82 -10.88 3.47
C VAL A 121 -4.54 -10.95 2.64
N GLN A 122 -4.62 -11.38 1.37
CA GLN A 122 -3.46 -11.41 0.48
C GLN A 122 -2.88 -10.00 0.29
N ALA A 123 -3.74 -9.01 0.04
CA ALA A 123 -3.33 -7.61 -0.07
C ALA A 123 -2.64 -7.11 1.21
N TRP A 124 -3.11 -7.49 2.39
CA TRP A 124 -2.46 -7.16 3.65
C TRP A 124 -1.11 -7.85 3.80
N LEU A 125 -1.00 -9.14 3.45
CA LEU A 125 0.25 -9.89 3.47
C LEU A 125 1.33 -9.25 2.58
N ASP A 126 0.94 -8.85 1.37
CA ASP A 126 1.83 -8.21 0.39
C ASP A 126 2.25 -6.80 0.83
N ALA A 127 1.29 -6.05 1.39
CA ALA A 127 1.51 -4.69 1.86
C ALA A 127 2.44 -4.65 3.09
N SER A 128 2.17 -5.54 4.07
CA SER A 128 2.95 -5.67 5.31
C SER A 128 4.29 -6.41 5.15
N ALA A 129 4.62 -6.91 3.96
CA ALA A 129 5.93 -7.55 3.67
C ALA A 129 7.08 -6.54 3.53
N THR A 130 6.75 -5.25 3.42
CA THR A 130 7.74 -4.18 3.33
C THR A 130 8.16 -3.68 4.71
N ALA A 131 9.14 -2.76 4.76
CA ALA A 131 9.64 -2.16 6.00
C ALA A 131 8.58 -1.24 6.65
N CYS A 132 7.57 -1.86 7.24
CA CYS A 132 6.48 -1.24 7.99
C CYS A 132 6.85 -1.14 9.46
N THR A 133 6.38 -0.10 10.15
CA THR A 133 6.48 -0.06 11.62
C THR A 133 5.47 -1.04 12.24
N ARG A 134 5.65 -1.35 13.53
CA ARG A 134 4.70 -2.18 14.29
C ARG A 134 3.31 -1.53 14.33
N ASP A 135 3.25 -0.22 14.54
CA ASP A 135 2.00 0.53 14.65
C ASP A 135 1.24 0.58 13.32
N GLU A 136 1.97 0.77 12.21
CA GLU A 136 1.37 0.71 10.87
C GLU A 136 0.80 -0.68 10.58
N THR A 137 1.57 -1.73 10.87
CA THR A 137 1.14 -3.12 10.67
C THR A 137 -0.09 -3.45 11.54
N GLY A 138 -0.10 -2.98 12.79
CA GLY A 138 -1.23 -3.15 13.71
C GLY A 138 -2.48 -2.41 13.25
N ALA A 139 -2.36 -1.16 12.78
CA ALA A 139 -3.50 -0.43 12.23
C ALA A 139 -4.05 -1.09 10.96
N MET A 140 -3.17 -1.56 10.07
CA MET A 140 -3.58 -2.31 8.87
C MET A 140 -4.31 -3.61 9.25
N LEU A 141 -3.80 -4.34 10.24
CA LEU A 141 -4.41 -5.56 10.74
C LEU A 141 -5.77 -5.29 11.39
N ALA A 142 -5.92 -4.23 12.17
CA ALA A 142 -7.20 -3.82 12.74
C ALA A 142 -8.26 -3.50 11.67
N ALA A 143 -7.89 -2.79 10.60
CA ALA A 143 -8.78 -2.57 9.44
C ALA A 143 -9.18 -3.90 8.76
N LEU A 144 -8.23 -4.82 8.61
CA LEU A 144 -8.47 -6.13 8.02
C LEU A 144 -9.45 -6.95 8.88
N THR A 145 -9.19 -7.08 10.19
CA THR A 145 -10.04 -7.82 11.13
C THR A 145 -11.47 -7.32 11.09
N ALA A 146 -11.67 -5.99 11.19
CA ALA A 146 -12.99 -5.39 11.11
C ALA A 146 -13.69 -5.61 9.75
N THR A 147 -12.94 -5.59 8.64
CA THR A 147 -13.50 -5.92 7.31
C THR A 147 -13.94 -7.39 7.24
N LEU A 148 -13.14 -8.32 7.76
CA LEU A 148 -13.45 -9.75 7.75
C LEU A 148 -14.64 -10.12 8.65
N GLU A 149 -14.85 -9.39 9.74
CA GLU A 149 -16.05 -9.53 10.57
C GLU A 149 -17.31 -9.24 9.73
N GLN A 150 -17.30 -8.14 8.98
CA GLN A 150 -18.42 -7.75 8.12
C GLN A 150 -18.65 -8.73 6.97
N LEU A 151 -17.59 -9.23 6.33
CA LEU A 151 -17.71 -10.22 5.24
C LEU A 151 -18.24 -11.58 5.72
N SER A 152 -18.04 -11.91 6.99
CA SER A 152 -18.53 -13.17 7.57
C SER A 152 -20.00 -13.14 8.01
N ALA A 153 -20.60 -11.96 8.09
CA ALA A 153 -21.97 -11.81 8.57
C ALA A 153 -22.95 -12.62 7.71
N ASP A 154 -23.85 -13.33 8.37
CA ASP A 154 -24.86 -14.13 7.67
C ASP A 154 -25.87 -13.21 6.97
N THR A 155 -26.09 -13.47 5.69
CA THR A 155 -26.96 -12.70 4.79
C THR A 155 -27.96 -13.59 4.05
N SER A 156 -28.18 -14.81 4.56
CA SER A 156 -28.99 -15.90 3.98
C SER A 156 -30.45 -15.56 3.65
N SER A 157 -30.97 -14.39 4.01
CA SER A 157 -32.33 -13.94 3.68
C SER A 157 -32.45 -13.11 2.38
N GLN A 158 -31.34 -12.84 1.70
CA GLN A 158 -31.29 -11.90 0.57
C GLN A 158 -31.65 -12.57 -0.76
N LYS A 159 -32.50 -11.96 -1.60
CA LYS A 159 -32.93 -12.54 -2.90
C LYS A 159 -32.03 -12.20 -4.09
N ALA A 160 -31.30 -11.09 -4.07
CA ALA A 160 -30.41 -10.65 -5.14
C ALA A 160 -28.93 -10.93 -4.80
N PRO A 161 -28.02 -11.06 -5.80
CA PRO A 161 -26.59 -11.16 -5.54
C PRO A 161 -26.11 -9.91 -4.80
N LEU A 162 -25.38 -10.11 -3.71
CA LEU A 162 -24.98 -9.01 -2.85
C LEU A 162 -23.84 -8.20 -3.47
N PRO A 163 -23.84 -6.86 -3.27
CA PRO A 163 -22.65 -6.07 -3.52
C PRO A 163 -21.59 -6.45 -2.48
N VAL A 164 -20.36 -6.66 -2.94
CA VAL A 164 -19.23 -7.04 -2.08
C VAL A 164 -18.04 -6.19 -2.47
N ILE A 165 -17.42 -5.51 -1.48
CA ILE A 165 -16.15 -4.81 -1.66
C ILE A 165 -15.03 -5.82 -1.35
N ASP A 166 -14.16 -6.07 -2.32
CA ASP A 166 -12.99 -6.95 -2.17
C ASP A 166 -11.66 -6.20 -2.08
N GLY A 167 -11.68 -4.89 -2.31
CA GLY A 167 -10.51 -4.02 -2.22
C GLY A 167 -10.87 -2.57 -1.93
N VAL A 168 -10.00 -1.93 -1.17
CA VAL A 168 -9.92 -0.47 -1.10
C VAL A 168 -8.51 -0.14 -1.56
N GLU A 169 -8.40 0.73 -2.56
CA GLU A 169 -7.15 0.94 -3.28
C GLU A 169 -6.91 2.42 -3.55
N THR A 170 -5.64 2.81 -3.70
CA THR A 170 -5.29 4.08 -4.31
C THR A 170 -5.59 4.06 -5.82
N LEU A 171 -5.56 5.23 -6.49
CA LEU A 171 -5.81 5.29 -7.94
C LEU A 171 -4.80 4.48 -8.77
N ASP A 172 -3.58 4.28 -8.25
CA ASP A 172 -2.53 3.45 -8.83
C ASP A 172 -2.58 1.98 -8.37
N GLN A 173 -3.73 1.51 -7.88
CA GLN A 173 -4.02 0.10 -7.55
C GLN A 173 -3.15 -0.46 -6.42
N ARG A 174 -2.69 0.40 -5.50
CA ARG A 174 -2.05 -0.07 -4.26
C ARG A 174 -3.13 -0.29 -3.21
N PRO A 175 -3.05 -1.37 -2.41
CA PRO A 175 -4.03 -1.59 -1.36
C PRO A 175 -3.98 -0.46 -0.34
N LEU A 176 -5.14 -0.10 0.18
CA LEU A 176 -5.35 0.91 1.19
C LEU A 176 -6.07 0.29 2.39
N PHE A 177 -5.43 0.42 3.55
CA PHE A 177 -5.96 -0.02 4.84
C PHE A 177 -6.00 1.13 5.84
N VAL A 178 -5.03 2.04 5.75
CA VAL A 178 -4.86 3.15 6.67
C VAL A 178 -4.73 4.44 5.90
N LEU A 179 -5.57 5.41 6.23
CA LEU A 179 -5.39 6.81 5.86
C LEU A 179 -4.42 7.44 6.86
N GLY A 180 -3.27 7.87 6.36
CA GLY A 180 -2.35 8.76 7.06
C GLY A 180 -2.83 10.20 6.99
N LYS A 181 -2.01 11.13 7.50
CA LYS A 181 -2.26 12.56 7.29
C LYS A 181 -1.93 12.91 5.83
N GLN A 182 -2.92 13.40 5.10
CA GLN A 182 -2.74 13.87 3.73
C GLN A 182 -2.86 15.38 3.65
N ASP A 183 -1.87 16.02 3.03
CA ASP A 183 -1.94 17.45 2.68
C ASP A 183 -2.86 17.69 1.47
N ALA A 184 -3.21 16.62 0.74
CA ALA A 184 -4.14 16.62 -0.37
C ALA A 184 -5.43 15.87 -0.02
N VAL A 185 -6.52 16.19 -0.73
CA VAL A 185 -7.78 15.45 -0.64
C VAL A 185 -7.54 13.99 -1.03
N PRO A 186 -7.75 13.01 -0.13
CA PRO A 186 -7.53 11.61 -0.45
C PRO A 186 -8.45 11.15 -1.58
N LYS A 187 -7.87 10.42 -2.53
CA LYS A 187 -8.59 9.76 -3.62
C LYS A 187 -8.30 8.27 -3.57
N PHE A 188 -9.36 7.49 -3.62
CA PHE A 188 -9.27 6.05 -3.51
C PHE A 188 -10.42 5.39 -4.26
N VAL A 189 -10.34 4.07 -4.36
CA VAL A 189 -11.20 3.23 -5.17
C VAL A 189 -11.73 2.11 -4.29
N LEU A 190 -13.02 1.81 -4.43
CA LEU A 190 -13.62 0.57 -3.95
C LEU A 190 -13.72 -0.38 -5.13
N THR A 191 -13.11 -1.57 -5.00
CA THR A 191 -13.22 -2.65 -5.99
C THR A 191 -14.11 -3.75 -5.46
N GLY A 192 -14.72 -4.51 -6.37
CA GLY A 192 -15.48 -5.68 -5.98
C GLY A 192 -16.51 -6.13 -7.01
N ALA A 193 -17.56 -6.78 -6.51
CA ALA A 193 -18.63 -7.36 -7.31
C ALA A 193 -19.96 -6.66 -7.05
N ASN A 194 -20.75 -6.47 -8.11
CA ASN A 194 -22.10 -5.91 -8.06
C ASN A 194 -22.19 -4.53 -7.38
N LEU A 195 -21.14 -3.71 -7.45
CA LEU A 195 -21.09 -2.40 -6.79
C LEU A 195 -21.99 -1.37 -7.50
N VAL A 196 -22.21 -1.53 -8.81
CA VAL A 196 -22.99 -0.62 -9.64
C VAL A 196 -23.79 -1.41 -10.66
N ASP A 197 -25.04 -1.01 -10.87
CA ASP A 197 -25.85 -1.41 -12.02
C ASP A 197 -26.00 -0.22 -12.96
N ALA A 198 -25.53 -0.35 -14.21
CA ALA A 198 -25.55 0.74 -15.19
C ALA A 198 -26.97 1.20 -15.57
N GLN A 199 -28.01 0.43 -15.19
CA GLN A 199 -29.42 0.78 -15.43
C GLN A 199 -30.08 1.47 -14.22
N CYS A 200 -29.35 1.68 -13.13
CA CYS A 200 -29.84 2.27 -11.89
C CYS A 200 -29.06 3.52 -11.50
N ALA A 201 -29.48 4.17 -10.41
CA ALA A 201 -28.75 5.30 -9.88
C ALA A 201 -27.34 4.89 -9.44
N ASN A 202 -26.41 5.85 -9.50
CA ASN A 202 -25.08 5.65 -8.97
C ASN A 202 -25.14 5.34 -7.47
N PRO A 203 -24.23 4.51 -6.93
CA PRO A 203 -24.26 4.15 -5.52
C PRO A 203 -23.91 5.36 -4.65
N GLU A 204 -24.50 5.39 -3.47
CA GLU A 204 -24.13 6.34 -2.42
C GLU A 204 -23.07 5.67 -1.52
N VAL A 205 -22.02 6.40 -1.18
CA VAL A 205 -21.01 5.94 -0.21
C VAL A 205 -21.08 6.82 1.02
N THR A 206 -21.43 6.20 2.14
CA THR A 206 -21.43 6.83 3.46
C THR A 206 -20.35 6.24 4.34
N VAL A 207 -19.92 7.00 5.34
CA VAL A 207 -18.89 6.64 6.29
C VAL A 207 -19.41 6.85 7.68
N VAL A 208 -19.22 5.80 8.48
CA VAL A 208 -19.56 5.77 9.89
C VAL A 208 -18.26 5.67 10.70
N GLY A 209 -18.11 6.51 11.72
CA GLY A 209 -17.00 6.43 12.66
C GLY A 209 -17.16 5.27 13.65
N ALA A 210 -16.14 5.06 14.49
CA ALA A 210 -16.18 4.03 15.53
C ALA A 210 -17.32 4.19 16.56
N ASP A 211 -17.88 5.40 16.69
CA ASP A 211 -19.04 5.70 17.55
C ASP A 211 -20.40 5.33 16.92
N GLY A 212 -20.38 4.76 15.71
CA GLY A 212 -21.59 4.39 14.98
C GLY A 212 -22.30 5.58 14.31
N LYS A 213 -21.73 6.79 14.33
CA LYS A 213 -22.32 7.97 13.72
C LYS A 213 -21.70 8.31 12.37
N LEU A 214 -22.50 8.96 11.53
CA LEU A 214 -22.01 9.52 10.27
C LEU A 214 -20.94 10.57 10.55
N VAL A 215 -19.84 10.48 9.80
CA VAL A 215 -18.81 11.53 9.80
C VAL A 215 -19.36 12.82 9.19
N GLY A 216 -18.84 13.97 9.64
CA GLY A 216 -19.35 15.28 9.21
C GLY A 216 -19.17 15.58 7.72
N THR A 217 -18.13 15.04 7.08
CA THR A 217 -17.92 15.15 5.63
C THR A 217 -17.84 13.76 5.03
N GLN A 218 -18.74 13.46 4.09
CA GLN A 218 -18.82 12.16 3.41
C GLN A 218 -17.89 12.13 2.17
N PRO A 219 -17.43 10.94 1.75
CA PRO A 219 -16.78 10.77 0.46
C PRO A 219 -17.70 11.19 -0.68
N GLN A 220 -17.11 11.82 -1.70
CA GLN A 220 -17.80 12.22 -2.91
C GLN A 220 -17.50 11.22 -4.02
N LEU A 221 -18.55 10.80 -4.73
CA LEU A 221 -18.43 9.95 -5.90
C LEU A 221 -17.76 10.71 -7.05
N VAL A 222 -16.68 10.14 -7.59
CA VAL A 222 -15.97 10.67 -8.77
C VAL A 222 -16.39 9.89 -10.02
N ALA A 223 -16.40 8.55 -9.94
CA ALA A 223 -16.79 7.67 -11.03
C ALA A 223 -17.34 6.35 -10.49
N ALA A 224 -18.22 5.71 -11.25
CA ALA A 224 -18.88 4.46 -10.87
C ALA A 224 -18.92 3.48 -12.06
N GLN A 225 -18.44 2.26 -11.84
CA GLN A 225 -18.44 1.13 -12.78
C GLN A 225 -18.82 -0.16 -12.01
N PRO A 226 -19.31 -1.22 -12.68
CA PRO A 226 -19.89 -2.40 -12.02
C PRO A 226 -19.03 -3.05 -10.92
N GLY A 227 -17.69 -3.00 -11.05
CA GLY A 227 -16.77 -3.52 -10.04
C GLY A 227 -15.79 -2.47 -9.50
N ARG A 228 -16.05 -1.18 -9.73
CA ARG A 228 -15.11 -0.11 -9.39
C ARG A 228 -15.81 1.22 -9.12
N VAL A 229 -15.63 1.75 -7.92
CA VAL A 229 -16.20 3.04 -7.49
C VAL A 229 -15.06 3.95 -7.02
N GLU A 230 -14.85 5.06 -7.74
CA GLU A 230 -13.84 6.06 -7.39
C GLU A 230 -14.43 7.13 -6.48
N LEU A 231 -13.68 7.48 -5.45
CA LEU A 231 -14.08 8.42 -4.41
C LEU A 231 -12.99 9.45 -4.17
N GLN A 232 -13.41 10.64 -3.77
CA GLN A 232 -12.56 11.64 -3.14
C GLN A 232 -13.16 12.05 -1.80
N TRP A 233 -12.34 12.27 -0.78
CA TRP A 233 -12.85 12.56 0.57
C TRP A 233 -12.27 13.84 1.16
N PRO A 234 -12.86 15.01 0.85
CA PRO A 234 -12.32 16.31 1.26
C PRO A 234 -12.11 16.50 2.76
N GLY A 235 -12.96 15.89 3.60
CA GLY A 235 -12.87 16.00 5.05
C GLY A 235 -11.99 14.96 5.74
N ALA A 236 -11.37 14.04 4.99
CA ALA A 236 -10.59 12.93 5.58
C ALA A 236 -9.39 13.41 6.42
N ALA A 237 -8.78 14.55 6.08
CA ALA A 237 -7.64 15.10 6.81
C ALA A 237 -7.98 15.56 8.25
N ASN A 238 -9.27 15.76 8.56
CA ASN A 238 -9.75 16.22 9.87
C ASN A 238 -10.34 15.08 10.72
N LEU A 239 -10.25 13.83 10.24
CA LEU A 239 -10.74 12.68 10.98
C LEU A 239 -9.87 12.43 12.21
N ALA A 240 -10.53 12.07 13.32
CA ALA A 240 -9.84 11.58 14.49
C ALA A 240 -9.20 10.22 14.18
N PRO A 241 -8.11 9.83 14.86
CA PRO A 241 -7.55 8.50 14.71
C PRO A 241 -8.56 7.43 15.12
N GLY A 242 -8.63 6.33 14.37
CA GLY A 242 -9.54 5.21 14.64
C GLY A 242 -10.18 4.59 13.39
N ALA A 243 -11.12 3.67 13.62
CA ALA A 243 -11.76 2.90 12.58
C ALA A 243 -12.91 3.68 11.91
N TYR A 244 -13.00 3.57 10.59
CA TYR A 244 -14.05 4.15 9.77
C TYR A 244 -14.62 3.12 8.80
N THR A 245 -15.92 2.93 8.86
CA THR A 245 -16.65 1.95 8.06
C THR A 245 -17.26 2.64 6.85
N LEU A 246 -16.74 2.34 5.67
CA LEU A 246 -17.30 2.71 4.38
C LEU A 246 -18.51 1.80 4.09
N ARG A 247 -19.65 2.40 3.77
CA ARG A 247 -20.90 1.71 3.42
C ARG A 247 -21.34 2.17 2.03
N LEU A 248 -21.29 1.28 1.07
CA LEU A 248 -21.72 1.51 -0.30
C LEU A 248 -23.14 0.97 -0.48
N ALA A 249 -24.09 1.88 -0.64
CA ALA A 249 -25.49 1.56 -0.95
C ALA A 249 -25.66 1.50 -2.47
N ALA A 250 -25.81 0.28 -2.99
CA ALA A 250 -26.03 0.04 -4.42
C ALA A 250 -27.51 -0.25 -4.71
N GLU A 251 -27.93 0.01 -5.94
CA GLU A 251 -29.19 -0.46 -6.49
C GLU A 251 -28.95 -1.53 -7.56
N ARG A 252 -29.92 -2.43 -7.73
CA ARG A 252 -29.90 -3.45 -8.77
C ARG A 252 -31.18 -3.40 -9.58
N LYS A 253 -31.07 -3.57 -10.90
CA LYS A 253 -32.24 -3.71 -11.76
C LYS A 253 -32.83 -5.12 -11.59
N GLY A 254 -34.04 -5.18 -11.04
CA GLY A 254 -34.86 -6.39 -11.08
C GLY A 254 -35.61 -6.51 -12.41
N PHE A 255 -35.72 -7.72 -12.93
CA PHE A 255 -36.61 -8.00 -14.05
C PHE A 255 -38.05 -7.64 -13.66
N LEU A 256 -38.67 -6.70 -14.37
CA LEU A 256 -40.02 -6.15 -14.12
C LEU A 256 -40.21 -5.27 -12.85
N PHE A 257 -39.26 -5.23 -11.92
CA PHE A 257 -39.40 -4.52 -10.63
C PHE A 257 -38.67 -3.17 -10.54
N GLY A 258 -38.05 -2.71 -11.63
CA GLY A 258 -37.29 -1.46 -11.58
C GLY A 258 -35.97 -1.61 -10.81
N CYS A 259 -35.43 -0.49 -10.32
CA CYS A 259 -34.23 -0.49 -9.49
C CYS A 259 -34.61 -0.64 -8.03
N THR A 260 -33.94 -1.57 -7.34
CA THR A 260 -34.20 -1.87 -5.93
C THR A 260 -32.90 -1.78 -5.13
N SER A 261 -32.96 -1.13 -3.97
CA SER A 261 -31.83 -1.01 -3.06
C SER A 261 -31.33 -2.39 -2.61
N GLN A 262 -30.02 -2.54 -2.60
CA GLN A 262 -29.31 -3.69 -2.06
C GLN A 262 -28.86 -3.38 -0.62
N PRO A 263 -28.56 -4.41 0.19
CA PRO A 263 -27.81 -4.21 1.42
C PRO A 263 -26.49 -3.49 1.13
N PRO A 264 -26.02 -2.64 2.04
CA PRO A 264 -24.75 -1.96 1.84
C PRO A 264 -23.58 -2.95 1.79
N ALA A 265 -22.69 -2.78 0.81
CA ALA A 265 -21.38 -3.39 0.86
C ALA A 265 -20.49 -2.59 1.81
N VAL A 266 -19.62 -3.28 2.56
CA VAL A 266 -18.85 -2.66 3.64
C VAL A 266 -17.36 -2.90 3.47
N ALA A 267 -16.56 -1.87 3.76
CA ALA A 267 -15.12 -1.98 3.95
C ALA A 267 -14.69 -1.06 5.10
N VAL A 268 -13.60 -1.41 5.78
CA VAL A 268 -13.07 -0.61 6.90
C VAL A 268 -11.70 -0.04 6.55
N LEU A 269 -11.51 1.23 6.90
CA LEU A 269 -10.23 1.93 6.91
C LEU A 269 -9.88 2.33 8.34
N GLN A 270 -8.60 2.35 8.68
CA GLN A 270 -8.12 3.07 9.87
C GLN A 270 -7.67 4.47 9.48
N VAL A 271 -7.79 5.42 10.39
CA VAL A 271 -7.06 6.69 10.35
C VAL A 271 -5.95 6.62 11.40
N ALA A 272 -4.70 6.82 10.98
CA ALA A 272 -3.57 6.81 11.89
C ALA A 272 -3.45 8.13 12.68
N PRO A 273 -2.95 8.10 13.93
CA PRO A 273 -2.57 9.33 14.62
C PRO A 273 -1.48 10.08 13.85
N GLN A 274 -1.53 11.41 13.92
CA GLN A 274 -0.44 12.23 13.39
C GLN A 274 0.81 11.97 14.23
N GLN A 275 1.90 11.57 13.57
CA GLN A 275 3.18 11.44 14.25
C GLN A 275 3.74 12.83 14.56
N HIS A 276 4.14 13.04 15.80
CA HIS A 276 4.76 14.27 16.24
C HIS A 276 6.15 13.94 16.77
N PHE A 277 7.17 14.43 16.07
CA PHE A 277 8.55 14.24 16.47
C PHE A 277 9.11 15.54 17.03
N LYS A 278 9.82 15.45 18.14
CA LYS A 278 10.69 16.52 18.62
C LYS A 278 12.12 16.13 18.31
N VAL A 279 12.84 17.02 17.63
CA VAL A 279 14.24 16.86 17.32
C VAL A 279 15.01 17.97 18.01
N SER A 280 15.82 17.62 19.00
CA SER A 280 16.78 18.53 19.62
C SER A 280 18.13 18.36 18.96
N TYR A 281 18.85 19.46 18.73
CA TYR A 281 20.19 19.43 18.16
C TYR A 281 21.09 20.50 18.77
N ALA A 282 22.39 20.25 18.71
CA ALA A 282 23.42 21.24 19.01
C ALA A 282 24.53 21.15 17.96
N LEU A 283 24.87 22.31 17.39
CA LEU A 283 25.97 22.51 16.45
C LEU A 283 27.01 23.40 17.11
N ILE A 284 28.23 22.88 17.22
CA ILE A 284 29.39 23.61 17.72
C ILE A 284 30.48 23.66 16.65
N ALA A 285 31.29 24.70 16.68
CA ALA A 285 32.47 24.83 15.83
C ALA A 285 33.74 24.90 16.67
N THR A 286 34.81 24.26 16.20
CA THR A 286 36.16 24.52 16.69
C THR A 286 36.81 25.50 15.73
N CYS A 287 37.22 26.67 16.23
CA CYS A 287 37.78 27.75 15.43
C CYS A 287 39.30 27.79 15.56
N GLU A 288 40.00 28.16 14.49
CA GLU A 288 41.43 28.36 14.55
C GLU A 288 41.80 29.46 15.56
N GLY A 289 42.85 29.22 16.36
CA GLY A 289 43.32 30.20 17.36
C GLY A 289 42.44 30.33 18.61
N GLN A 290 41.36 29.55 18.73
CA GLN A 290 40.52 29.51 19.92
C GLN A 290 40.73 28.19 20.70
N SER A 291 40.82 28.30 22.03
CA SER A 291 41.07 27.14 22.91
C SER A 291 39.81 26.34 23.26
N ALA A 292 38.62 26.87 23.01
CA ALA A 292 37.34 26.23 23.33
C ALA A 292 36.39 26.24 22.12
N PRO A 293 35.59 25.17 21.92
CA PRO A 293 34.55 25.16 20.91
C PRO A 293 33.50 26.25 21.15
N VAL A 294 33.00 26.84 20.07
CA VAL A 294 31.95 27.86 20.08
C VAL A 294 30.62 27.22 19.73
N SER A 295 29.60 27.47 20.56
CA SER A 295 28.23 27.07 20.25
C SER A 295 27.67 27.96 19.15
N LEU A 296 27.31 27.37 18.01
CA LEU A 296 26.72 28.11 16.88
C LEU A 296 25.19 28.02 16.89
N ALA A 297 24.65 26.85 17.21
CA ALA A 297 23.21 26.68 17.30
C ALA A 297 22.83 25.58 18.29
N SER A 298 21.74 25.80 19.01
CA SER A 298 21.05 24.77 19.79
C SER A 298 19.56 25.06 19.76
N ALA A 299 18.76 24.07 19.37
CA ALA A 299 17.32 24.23 19.29
C ALA A 299 16.59 22.89 19.43
N THR A 300 15.30 22.99 19.68
CA THR A 300 14.35 21.89 19.48
C THR A 300 13.38 22.29 18.39
N VAL A 301 13.22 21.43 17.39
CA VAL A 301 12.24 21.60 16.31
C VAL A 301 11.19 20.51 16.41
N SER A 302 9.94 20.90 16.13
CA SER A 302 8.83 19.96 16.01
C SER A 302 8.61 19.63 14.54
N ILE A 303 8.49 18.35 14.24
CA ILE A 303 8.08 17.84 12.93
C ILE A 303 6.76 17.11 13.12
N THR A 304 5.75 17.50 12.35
CA THR A 304 4.43 16.88 12.40
C THR A 304 4.18 16.14 11.09
N GLY A 305 4.07 14.82 11.14
CA GLY A 305 3.87 13.98 9.98
C GLY A 305 5.15 13.65 9.20
N ARG A 306 4.95 13.08 8.02
CA ARG A 306 6.00 12.61 7.11
C ARG A 306 6.20 13.58 5.95
N ASP A 307 7.32 13.43 5.24
CA ASP A 307 7.71 14.31 4.12
C ASP A 307 7.82 15.81 4.48
N GLN A 308 8.12 16.10 5.74
CA GLN A 308 8.31 17.46 6.22
C GLN A 308 9.79 17.78 6.30
N THR A 309 10.14 19.00 5.90
CA THR A 309 11.50 19.54 6.04
C THR A 309 11.46 20.81 6.85
N VAL A 310 12.26 20.87 7.91
CA VAL A 310 12.51 22.08 8.70
C VAL A 310 13.93 22.54 8.41
N THR A 311 14.07 23.75 7.87
CA THR A 311 15.37 24.37 7.62
C THR A 311 15.60 25.53 8.59
N ARG A 312 16.82 25.61 9.14
CA ARG A 312 17.26 26.68 10.03
C ARG A 312 18.60 27.23 9.53
N SER A 313 18.64 28.52 9.26
CA SER A 313 19.91 29.22 9.04
C SER A 313 20.68 29.33 10.35
N VAL A 314 21.99 29.13 10.29
CA VAL A 314 22.90 29.26 11.42
C VAL A 314 23.81 30.45 11.19
N ASP A 315 23.90 31.33 12.17
CA ASP A 315 24.91 32.39 12.16
C ASP A 315 26.25 31.80 12.59
N VAL A 316 27.24 31.86 11.70
CA VAL A 316 28.60 31.36 11.94
C VAL A 316 29.59 32.46 12.31
N SER A 317 29.14 33.72 12.43
CA SER A 317 30.00 34.89 12.66
C SER A 317 30.85 34.80 13.93
N ALA A 318 30.41 34.03 14.93
CA ALA A 318 31.18 33.77 16.15
C ALA A 318 32.46 32.94 15.91
N CYS A 319 32.60 32.34 14.72
CA CYS A 319 33.74 31.52 14.30
C CYS A 319 34.18 31.90 12.88
N GLY A 320 35.02 32.93 12.75
CA GLY A 320 35.45 33.44 11.44
C GLY A 320 36.29 32.47 10.60
N THR A 321 37.05 31.58 11.24
CA THR A 321 37.88 30.54 10.61
C THR A 321 37.60 29.19 11.26
N PRO A 322 36.53 28.49 10.85
CA PRO A 322 36.20 27.18 11.39
C PRO A 322 37.24 26.14 10.95
N ALA A 323 37.75 25.36 11.89
CA ALA A 323 38.59 24.19 11.64
C ALA A 323 37.78 22.88 11.60
N SER A 324 36.64 22.83 12.30
CA SER A 324 35.70 21.70 12.22
C SER A 324 34.34 22.08 12.79
N TYR A 325 33.32 21.33 12.40
CA TYR A 325 31.97 21.38 12.98
C TYR A 325 31.64 20.06 13.66
N THR A 326 30.95 20.13 14.80
CA THR A 326 30.44 18.95 15.50
C THR A 326 28.94 19.09 15.71
N LEU A 327 28.19 18.08 15.26
CA LEU A 327 26.74 18.01 15.40
C LEU A 327 26.35 16.87 16.35
N THR A 328 25.49 17.17 17.30
CA THR A 328 24.75 16.18 18.10
C THR A 328 23.26 16.40 17.92
N ALA A 329 22.47 15.33 17.97
CA ALA A 329 21.02 15.44 17.95
C ALA A 329 20.34 14.29 18.71
N ALA A 330 19.10 14.50 19.10
CA ALA A 330 18.22 13.46 19.61
C ALA A 330 16.81 13.66 19.05
N ALA A 331 16.14 12.58 18.69
CA ALA A 331 14.78 12.63 18.16
C ALA A 331 13.87 11.58 18.80
N GLY A 332 12.65 11.98 19.15
CA GLY A 332 11.63 11.07 19.68
C GLY A 332 10.24 11.69 19.66
N GLU A 333 9.23 10.85 19.89
CA GLU A 333 7.83 11.30 20.00
C GLU A 333 7.47 11.77 21.42
N ALA A 334 8.16 11.20 22.42
CA ALA A 334 8.01 11.53 23.82
C ALA A 334 9.39 11.62 24.51
N PRO A 335 9.51 12.42 25.59
CA PRO A 335 10.73 12.45 26.41
C PRO A 335 11.13 11.06 26.90
N GLY A 336 12.41 10.71 26.79
CA GLY A 336 12.95 9.43 27.26
C GLY A 336 12.83 8.26 26.28
N GLN A 337 12.22 8.46 25.10
CA GLN A 337 12.25 7.51 23.98
C GLN A 337 13.05 8.05 22.78
N GLU A 338 14.02 8.94 23.03
CA GLU A 338 14.77 9.55 21.95
C GLU A 338 15.88 8.63 21.41
N THR A 339 15.97 8.54 20.09
CA THR A 339 17.16 8.05 19.40
C THR A 339 18.17 9.17 19.31
N LYS A 340 19.37 8.93 19.86
CA LYS A 340 20.46 9.90 19.88
C LYS A 340 21.42 9.68 18.72
N MET A 341 21.99 10.77 18.25
CA MET A 341 22.99 10.83 17.20
C MET A 341 24.16 11.69 17.64
N GLY A 342 25.36 11.22 17.31
CA GLY A 342 26.60 11.94 17.51
C GLY A 342 27.17 11.83 18.92
N PRO A 343 28.24 12.59 19.20
CA PRO A 343 28.79 13.66 18.34
C PRO A 343 29.37 13.15 17.02
N VAL A 344 29.04 13.84 15.92
CA VAL A 344 29.65 13.64 14.61
C VAL A 344 30.43 14.89 14.24
N THR A 345 31.73 14.75 14.02
CA THR A 345 32.64 15.84 13.69
C THR A 345 33.10 15.72 12.24
N GLN A 346 33.10 16.84 11.51
CA GLN A 346 33.58 16.94 10.13
C GLN A 346 34.43 18.19 9.95
N GLY A 347 35.28 18.18 8.92
CA GLY A 347 36.04 19.36 8.50
C GLY A 347 35.13 20.53 8.10
N PRO A 348 35.67 21.74 7.94
CA PRO A 348 34.87 22.96 7.82
C PRO A 348 34.08 23.02 6.52
N ASP A 349 34.58 22.41 5.45
CA ASP A 349 33.91 22.36 4.15
C ASP A 349 33.02 21.11 3.97
N ALA A 350 33.01 20.20 4.95
CA ALA A 350 32.31 18.94 4.87
C ALA A 350 30.95 19.01 5.58
N GLY A 351 29.88 18.73 4.83
CA GLY A 351 28.54 18.59 5.39
C GLY A 351 28.42 17.36 6.31
N ILE A 352 27.50 17.44 7.27
CA ILE A 352 27.12 16.31 8.12
C ILE A 352 25.72 15.87 7.70
N THR A 353 25.47 14.58 7.55
CA THR A 353 24.11 14.04 7.41
C THR A 353 24.01 12.75 8.20
N SER A 354 22.98 12.62 9.03
CA SER A 354 22.78 11.43 9.83
C SER A 354 21.30 11.10 10.01
N GLY A 355 21.01 9.80 10.12
CA GLY A 355 19.70 9.32 10.56
C GLY A 355 19.50 9.52 12.06
N LEU A 356 18.25 9.77 12.45
CA LEU A 356 17.81 9.94 13.83
C LEU A 356 16.77 8.90 14.27
N GLY A 357 16.65 7.78 13.55
CA GLY A 357 15.59 6.78 13.76
C GLY A 357 14.24 7.23 13.19
N ASN A 358 13.26 6.32 13.13
CA ASN A 358 11.88 6.58 12.66
C ASN A 358 11.77 7.33 11.31
N GLY A 359 12.75 7.14 10.42
CA GLY A 359 12.80 7.82 9.13
C GLY A 359 13.22 9.29 9.20
N LEU A 360 13.62 9.81 10.36
CA LEU A 360 14.13 11.17 10.51
C LEU A 360 15.60 11.26 10.10
N THR A 361 15.97 12.39 9.51
CA THR A 361 17.36 12.74 9.18
C THR A 361 17.65 14.17 9.59
N ILE A 362 18.89 14.45 9.96
CA ILE A 362 19.40 15.80 10.20
C ILE A 362 20.65 16.01 9.38
N SER A 363 20.79 17.21 8.82
CA SER A 363 21.90 17.58 7.95
C SER A 363 22.42 18.97 8.31
N TRP A 364 23.73 19.15 8.30
CA TRP A 364 24.41 20.44 8.35
C TRP A 364 25.12 20.67 7.02
N ASP A 365 24.86 21.81 6.39
CA ASP A 365 25.53 22.26 5.18
C ASP A 365 26.34 23.53 5.49
N PRO A 366 27.68 23.44 5.54
CA PRO A 366 28.54 24.59 5.82
C PRO A 366 28.62 25.59 4.66
N SER A 367 28.31 25.19 3.42
CA SER A 367 28.33 26.14 2.28
C SER A 367 27.09 27.05 2.30
N LEU A 368 25.96 26.53 2.77
CA LEU A 368 24.71 27.27 2.89
C LEU A 368 24.47 27.88 4.28
N HIS A 369 25.32 27.52 5.26
CA HIS A 369 25.11 27.77 6.69
C HIS A 369 23.70 27.36 7.15
N GLN A 370 23.27 26.16 6.76
CA GLN A 370 21.93 25.67 7.04
C GLN A 370 21.94 24.31 7.72
N LEU A 371 21.04 24.17 8.69
CA LEU A 371 20.69 22.92 9.32
C LEU A 371 19.30 22.50 8.86
N LEU A 372 19.19 21.27 8.38
CA LEU A 372 17.97 20.69 7.85
C LEU A 372 17.58 19.47 8.66
N VAL A 373 16.34 19.41 9.11
CA VAL A 373 15.74 18.20 9.69
C VAL A 373 14.62 17.74 8.75
N ARG A 374 14.64 16.48 8.34
CA ARG A 374 13.65 15.91 7.42
C ARG A 374 13.00 14.67 8.01
N SER A 375 11.68 14.54 7.87
CA SER A 375 11.00 13.25 8.02
C SER A 375 10.91 12.54 6.69
N GLY A 376 11.28 11.26 6.69
CA GLY A 376 11.30 10.42 5.51
C GLY A 376 9.90 10.14 4.98
N THR A 377 9.85 9.70 3.72
CA THR A 377 8.62 9.43 2.96
C THR A 377 8.18 7.97 3.00
N ARG A 378 8.99 7.06 3.54
CA ARG A 378 8.64 5.63 3.57
C ARG A 378 7.49 5.40 4.55
N THR A 379 6.31 5.19 4.01
CA THR A 379 5.20 4.53 4.68
C THR A 379 5.14 3.07 4.30
N CYS A 380 4.61 2.24 5.20
CA CYS A 380 4.21 0.90 4.85
C CYS A 380 3.29 0.94 3.61
N LYS A 381 3.48 0.01 2.67
CA LYS A 381 2.46 -0.21 1.63
C LYS A 381 1.14 -0.50 2.36
N GLY A 382 0.02 0.08 1.95
CA GLY A 382 -1.24 0.00 2.71
C GLY A 382 -1.57 1.23 3.56
N VAL A 383 -0.59 2.11 3.79
CA VAL A 383 -0.75 3.39 4.49
C VAL A 383 -0.53 4.52 3.49
N TYR A 384 -1.57 5.33 3.28
CA TYR A 384 -1.53 6.42 2.31
C TYR A 384 -1.86 7.76 2.96
#